data_AF-A0A972DM47-F1
#
_entry.id   AF-A0A972DM47-F1
#
_cell.length_a   1.000
_cell.length_b   1.000
_cell.length_c   1.000
_cell.angle_alpha   90.00
_cell.angle_beta   90.00
_cell.angle_gamma   90.00
#
_symmetry.space_group_name_H-M   'P 1'
#
loop_
_entity.id
_entity.type
_entity.pdbx_description
1 polymer ?
#
loop_
_entity_poly.entity_id
_entity_poly.type
_entity_poly.pdbx_seq_one_letter_code
_entity_poly.pdbx_strand_id
1 'polypeptide(L)'
;MAQGTDGVEKRVGVAFEDVEVRGHIIDSLILPKILDCICAGGGGFRIKDISIGQTHSDSSYALVEIRAPDETLARILTQIADHGAMPLATGDCQTVAAEQDGVFPEGFYSTTNQRTEVRLAGSWIPVDGQEMDCGIVVEPRVKSARCVPVCDVRICAS
;
A
#
# COMPACT_ATOMS: atom_id res chain seq x y z
N MET A 1 8.57 -43.69 14.19
CA MET A 1 8.07 -42.51 14.94
C MET A 1 8.49 -41.29 14.16
N ALA A 2 7.58 -40.78 13.33
CA ALA A 2 7.79 -39.58 12.52
C ALA A 2 7.54 -38.34 13.38
N GLN A 3 8.42 -37.35 13.32
CA GLN A 3 8.06 -35.95 13.51
C GLN A 3 8.93 -35.12 12.58
N GLY A 4 8.39 -34.86 11.38
CA GLY A 4 8.79 -33.73 10.57
C GLY A 4 8.14 -32.49 11.17
N THR A 5 8.94 -31.53 11.61
CA THR A 5 8.47 -30.17 11.87
C THR A 5 8.74 -29.37 10.60
N ASP A 6 7.71 -29.27 9.75
CA ASP A 6 7.66 -28.30 8.67
C ASP A 6 7.70 -26.90 9.30
N GLY A 7 8.89 -26.32 9.32
CA GLY A 7 9.06 -24.90 9.54
C GLY A 7 8.50 -24.19 8.32
N VAL A 8 7.28 -23.69 8.43
CA VAL A 8 6.73 -22.76 7.44
C VAL A 8 7.59 -21.50 7.51
N GLU A 9 8.64 -21.43 6.69
CA GLU A 9 9.35 -20.18 6.39
C GLU A 9 8.31 -19.20 5.86
N LYS A 10 7.87 -18.27 6.71
CA LYS A 10 7.11 -17.10 6.26
C LYS A 10 8.00 -16.41 5.23
N ARG A 11 7.63 -16.50 3.95
CA ARG A 11 8.15 -15.58 2.94
C ARG A 11 7.87 -14.19 3.47
N VAL A 12 8.93 -13.48 3.83
CA VAL A 12 8.83 -12.08 4.25
C VAL A 12 8.44 -11.31 3.00
N GLY A 13 7.13 -11.06 2.85
CA GLY A 13 6.61 -10.20 1.82
C GLY A 13 7.22 -8.81 1.99
N VAL A 14 7.75 -8.25 0.92
CA VAL A 14 8.13 -6.83 0.89
C VAL A 14 6.84 -6.06 0.65
N ALA A 15 6.43 -5.28 1.65
CA ALA A 15 5.36 -4.32 1.52
C ALA A 15 5.95 -2.94 1.19
N PHE A 16 5.07 -2.03 0.80
CA PHE A 16 5.41 -0.62 0.64
C PHE A 16 4.34 0.26 1.27
N GLU A 17 4.62 1.53 1.50
CA GLU A 17 3.61 2.50 1.95
C GLU A 17 3.97 3.87 1.40
N ASP A 18 2.98 4.62 0.93
CA ASP A 18 3.16 6.00 0.51
C ASP A 18 2.92 6.93 1.68
N VAL A 19 3.89 7.81 1.93
CA VAL A 19 3.79 8.85 2.96
C VAL A 19 3.93 10.23 2.35
N GLU A 20 3.08 11.14 2.81
CA GLU A 20 3.18 12.56 2.53
C GLU A 20 4.02 13.25 3.60
N VAL A 21 4.89 14.14 3.13
CA VAL A 21 5.65 15.07 3.97
C VAL A 21 5.28 16.48 3.54
N ARG A 22 4.80 17.29 4.48
CA ARG A 22 4.42 18.68 4.25
C ARG A 22 5.16 19.61 5.20
N GLY A 23 5.59 20.76 4.71
CA GLY A 23 6.26 21.80 5.49
C GLY A 23 7.43 22.43 4.77
N HIS A 24 8.30 23.15 5.49
CA HIS A 24 9.49 23.77 4.90
C HIS A 24 10.59 22.72 4.68
N ILE A 25 10.49 21.97 3.58
CA ILE A 25 11.37 20.82 3.29
C ILE A 25 12.86 21.21 3.30
N ILE A 26 13.19 22.41 2.80
CA ILE A 26 14.56 22.92 2.72
C ILE A 26 15.06 23.42 4.09
N ASP A 27 14.29 24.28 4.75
CA ASP A 27 14.77 24.96 5.97
C ASP A 27 14.84 24.05 7.19
N SER A 28 13.90 23.11 7.31
CA SER A 28 13.78 22.25 8.48
C SER A 28 14.54 20.92 8.37
N LEU A 29 15.10 20.64 7.18
CA LEU A 29 15.73 19.36 6.80
C LEU A 29 14.84 18.15 7.15
N ILE A 30 13.52 18.33 7.12
CA ILE A 30 12.56 17.29 7.52
C ILE A 30 12.62 16.09 6.59
N LEU A 31 12.72 16.33 5.27
CA LEU A 31 12.82 15.27 4.28
C LEU A 31 14.12 14.48 4.43
N PRO A 32 15.32 15.10 4.46
CA PRO A 32 16.56 14.35 4.76
C PRO A 32 16.48 13.50 6.02
N LYS A 33 15.96 14.04 7.14
CA LYS A 33 15.81 13.29 8.40
C LYS A 33 14.91 12.06 8.24
N ILE A 34 13.80 12.21 7.53
CA ILE A 34 12.88 11.09 7.23
C ILE A 34 13.58 10.03 6.38
N LEU A 35 14.30 10.44 5.33
CA LEU A 35 15.03 9.51 4.45
C LEU A 35 16.13 8.75 5.21
N ASP A 36 16.87 9.45 6.07
CA ASP A 36 17.89 8.84 6.94
C ASP A 36 17.26 7.84 7.91
N CYS A 37 16.11 8.17 8.50
CA CYS A 37 15.36 7.28 9.38
C CYS A 37 14.91 6.00 8.65
N ILE A 38 14.39 6.12 7.42
CA ILE A 38 14.01 4.97 6.58
C ILE A 38 15.22 4.06 6.33
N CYS A 39 16.36 4.63 5.92
CA CYS A 39 17.59 3.89 5.67
C CYS A 39 18.12 3.19 6.94
N ALA A 40 18.14 3.91 8.08
CA ALA A 40 18.56 3.36 9.37
C ALA A 40 17.65 2.23 9.86
N GLY A 41 16.36 2.28 9.52
CA GLY A 41 15.39 1.22 9.77
C GLY A 41 15.51 0.01 8.84
N GLY A 42 16.39 0.05 7.84
CA GLY A 42 16.56 -1.03 6.86
C GLY A 42 15.51 -1.04 5.76
N GLY A 43 14.80 0.07 5.54
CA GLY A 43 13.86 0.25 4.43
C GLY A 43 14.52 0.90 3.22
N GLY A 44 13.97 0.62 2.03
CA GLY A 44 14.24 1.41 0.83
C GLY A 44 13.18 2.48 0.66
N PHE A 45 13.46 3.50 -0.16
CA PHE A 45 12.47 4.49 -0.53
C PHE A 45 12.57 4.91 -1.99
N ARG A 46 11.49 5.51 -2.50
CA ARG A 46 11.42 6.15 -3.81
C ARG A 46 10.58 7.41 -3.68
N ILE A 47 11.15 8.55 -4.04
CA ILE A 47 10.40 9.82 -4.14
C ILE A 47 9.52 9.72 -5.39
N LYS A 48 8.19 9.77 -5.20
CA LYS A 48 7.19 9.73 -6.28
C LYS A 48 6.89 11.12 -6.82
N ASP A 49 6.79 12.09 -5.92
CA ASP A 49 6.52 13.48 -6.26
C ASP A 49 7.22 14.41 -5.27
N ILE A 50 7.64 15.58 -5.75
CA ILE A 50 8.21 16.62 -4.91
C ILE A 50 7.86 17.99 -5.50
N SER A 51 7.31 18.86 -4.67
CA SER A 51 7.05 20.25 -4.99
C SER A 51 7.73 21.11 -3.94
N ILE A 52 8.72 21.90 -4.37
CA ILE A 52 9.48 22.79 -3.49
C ILE A 52 8.90 24.18 -3.64
N GLY A 53 8.49 24.76 -2.52
CA GLY A 53 8.04 26.14 -2.46
C GLY A 53 9.12 27.11 -2.95
N GLN A 54 8.76 28.14 -3.71
CA GLN A 54 9.73 29.07 -4.30
C GLN A 54 10.21 30.12 -3.28
N THR A 55 9.42 30.35 -2.22
CA THR A 55 9.70 31.31 -1.16
C THR A 55 9.66 30.65 0.22
N HIS A 56 10.26 31.28 1.24
CA HIS A 56 10.23 30.78 2.63
C HIS A 56 8.81 30.57 3.19
N SER A 57 7.79 31.22 2.64
CA SER A 57 6.39 31.06 3.05
C SER A 57 5.65 29.93 2.32
N ASP A 58 6.23 29.38 1.25
CA ASP A 58 5.58 28.36 0.45
C ASP A 58 5.79 26.97 1.09
N SER A 59 4.69 26.31 1.41
CA SER A 59 4.73 24.94 1.93
C SER A 59 5.27 24.01 0.83
N SER A 60 6.32 23.26 1.16
CA SER A 60 6.84 22.23 0.28
C SER A 60 6.16 20.90 0.57
N TYR A 61 6.11 20.05 -0.46
CA TYR A 61 5.43 18.77 -0.47
C TYR A 61 6.37 17.70 -1.01
N ALA A 62 6.36 16.52 -0.40
CA ALA A 62 6.96 15.34 -0.96
C ALA A 62 6.06 14.12 -0.74
N LEU A 63 5.97 13.28 -1.78
CA LEU A 63 5.37 11.97 -1.73
C LEU A 63 6.48 10.93 -1.81
N VAL A 64 6.61 10.10 -0.77
CA VAL A 64 7.66 9.10 -0.66
C VAL A 64 7.04 7.72 -0.50
N GLU A 65 7.36 6.81 -1.42
CA GLU A 65 7.08 5.39 -1.28
C GLU A 65 8.19 4.75 -0.45
N ILE A 66 7.83 4.06 0.63
CA ILE A 66 8.76 3.34 1.51
C ILE A 66 8.56 1.86 1.25
N ARG A 67 9.63 1.06 1.12
CA ARG A 67 9.57 -0.38 0.88
C ARG A 67 10.36 -1.13 1.95
N ALA A 68 9.73 -2.08 2.63
CA ALA A 68 10.37 -2.93 3.64
C ALA A 68 9.52 -4.18 3.93
N PRO A 69 10.09 -5.21 4.59
CA PRO A 69 9.31 -6.25 5.26
C PRO A 69 8.18 -5.67 6.13
N ASP A 70 7.00 -6.32 6.18
CA ASP A 70 5.82 -5.83 6.93
C ASP A 70 6.15 -5.29 8.35
N GLU A 71 6.86 -6.07 9.17
CA GLU A 71 7.22 -5.68 10.55
C GLU A 71 8.20 -4.49 10.58
N THR A 72 9.15 -4.46 9.64
CA THR A 72 10.12 -3.36 9.50
C THR A 72 9.43 -2.09 9.01
N LEU A 73 8.52 -2.20 8.04
CA LEU A 73 7.75 -1.10 7.50
C LEU A 73 6.91 -0.44 8.59
N ALA A 74 6.18 -1.23 9.39
CA ALA A 74 5.38 -0.71 10.51
C ALA A 74 6.24 0.07 11.53
N ARG A 75 7.45 -0.42 11.82
CA ARG A 75 8.39 0.29 12.70
C ARG A 75 8.88 1.59 12.10
N ILE A 76 9.29 1.58 10.82
CA ILE A 76 9.74 2.78 10.11
C ILE A 76 8.64 3.84 10.06
N LEU A 77 7.42 3.45 9.68
CA LEU A 77 6.25 4.34 9.62
C LEU A 77 5.98 5.01 10.98
N THR A 78 6.13 4.27 12.07
CA THR A 78 5.98 4.81 13.43
C THR A 78 7.04 5.87 13.71
N GLN A 79 8.30 5.63 13.34
CA GLN A 79 9.41 6.55 13.61
C GLN A 79 9.32 7.84 12.79
N ILE A 80 8.97 7.75 11.51
CA ILE A 80 8.88 8.93 10.64
C ILE A 80 7.63 9.79 10.92
N ALA A 81 6.61 9.22 11.59
CA ALA A 81 5.44 9.97 12.03
C ALA A 81 5.82 11.08 13.03
N ASP A 82 6.83 10.86 13.89
CA ASP A 82 7.39 11.87 14.79
C ASP A 82 8.03 13.05 14.03
N HIS A 83 8.37 12.84 12.76
CA HIS A 83 8.89 13.86 11.85
C HIS A 83 7.81 14.42 10.91
N GLY A 84 6.52 14.16 11.17
CA GLY A 84 5.41 14.73 10.40
C GLY A 84 5.14 14.05 9.06
N ALA A 85 5.73 12.88 8.79
CA ALA A 85 5.34 12.06 7.66
C ALA A 85 4.01 11.36 7.95
N MET A 86 3.04 11.46 7.03
CA MET A 86 1.70 10.88 7.19
C MET A 86 1.40 9.88 6.08
N PRO A 87 1.00 8.64 6.37
CA PRO A 87 0.56 7.69 5.36
C PRO A 87 -0.63 8.22 4.54
N LEU A 88 -0.59 8.04 3.22
CA LEU A 88 -1.66 8.46 2.30
C LEU A 88 -2.90 7.58 2.38
N ALA A 89 -2.71 6.27 2.53
CA ALA A 89 -3.80 5.30 2.59
C ALA A 89 -4.04 4.87 4.04
N THR A 90 -5.02 5.49 4.67
CA THR A 90 -5.33 5.31 6.10
C THR A 90 -6.16 4.06 6.42
N GLY A 91 -6.17 3.02 5.55
CA GLY A 91 -6.87 1.79 5.88
C GLY A 91 -6.79 0.68 4.85
N ASP A 92 -7.09 -0.54 5.30
CA ASP A 92 -7.33 -1.68 4.43
C ASP A 92 -8.52 -1.42 3.50
N CYS A 93 -8.49 -2.05 2.33
CA CYS A 93 -9.60 -2.02 1.40
C CYS A 93 -10.85 -2.63 2.05
N GLN A 94 -11.99 -2.03 1.75
CA GLN A 94 -13.27 -2.58 2.13
C GLN A 94 -13.68 -3.64 1.11
N THR A 95 -14.13 -4.79 1.62
CA THR A 95 -14.55 -5.92 0.79
C THR A 95 -16.02 -6.21 1.03
N VAL A 96 -16.78 -6.34 -0.04
CA VAL A 96 -18.19 -6.72 0.00
C VAL A 96 -18.37 -7.96 -0.87
N ALA A 97 -19.10 -8.96 -0.38
CA ALA A 97 -19.39 -10.14 -1.17
C ALA A 97 -20.34 -9.79 -2.33
N ALA A 98 -20.09 -10.33 -3.51
CA ALA A 98 -21.04 -10.25 -4.61
C ALA A 98 -22.28 -11.09 -4.28
N GLU A 99 -23.46 -10.51 -4.41
CA GLU A 99 -24.75 -11.16 -4.11
C GLU A 99 -25.31 -11.94 -5.30
N GLN A 100 -24.83 -11.65 -6.52
CA GLN A 100 -25.29 -12.27 -7.76
C GLN A 100 -24.14 -12.39 -8.77
N ASP A 101 -24.13 -13.49 -9.52
CA ASP A 101 -23.23 -13.66 -10.67
C ASP A 101 -23.41 -12.52 -11.68
N GLY A 102 -22.31 -11.97 -12.17
CA GLY A 102 -22.35 -10.89 -13.14
C GLY A 102 -22.66 -9.50 -12.56
N VAL A 103 -22.69 -9.34 -11.23
CA VAL A 103 -23.07 -8.08 -10.59
C VAL A 103 -22.06 -7.70 -9.50
N PHE A 104 -21.46 -6.51 -9.64
CA PHE A 104 -20.64 -5.93 -8.58
C PHE A 104 -21.50 -5.35 -7.45
N PRO A 105 -21.03 -5.41 -6.20
CA PRO A 105 -21.69 -4.72 -5.09
C PRO A 105 -21.70 -3.20 -5.33
N GLU A 106 -22.64 -2.52 -4.67
CA GLU A 106 -22.71 -1.06 -4.70
C GLU A 106 -21.40 -0.44 -4.17
N GLY A 107 -20.94 0.63 -4.82
CA GLY A 107 -19.72 1.33 -4.42
C GLY A 107 -18.42 0.60 -4.75
N PHE A 108 -18.45 -0.43 -5.61
CA PHE A 108 -17.23 -1.10 -6.05
C PHE A 108 -16.24 -0.13 -6.71
N TYR A 109 -14.95 -0.38 -6.52
CA TYR A 109 -13.90 0.34 -7.21
C TYR A 109 -13.77 -0.15 -8.66
N SER A 110 -13.98 0.73 -9.63
CA SER A 110 -13.71 0.46 -11.04
C SER A 110 -12.24 0.72 -11.36
N THR A 111 -11.55 -0.28 -11.89
CA THR A 111 -10.12 -0.21 -12.20
C THR A 111 -9.82 0.68 -13.40
N THR A 112 -8.59 1.22 -13.41
CA THR A 112 -8.02 1.91 -14.58
C THR A 112 -7.04 1.01 -15.31
N ASN A 113 -6.39 1.51 -16.35
CA ASN A 113 -5.27 0.82 -17.01
C ASN A 113 -3.93 0.95 -16.26
N GLN A 114 -3.88 1.68 -15.15
CA GLN A 114 -2.65 1.84 -14.36
C GLN A 114 -2.47 0.65 -13.40
N ARG A 115 -1.20 0.30 -13.12
CA ARG A 115 -0.87 -0.73 -12.13
C ARG A 115 -1.51 -0.37 -10.78
N THR A 116 -2.37 -1.24 -10.29
CA THR A 116 -3.07 -1.06 -9.01
C THR A 116 -2.55 -2.04 -7.96
N GLU A 117 -2.52 -1.58 -6.71
CA GLU A 117 -2.21 -2.38 -5.53
C GLU A 117 -3.31 -2.09 -4.50
N VAL A 118 -3.74 -3.11 -3.74
CA VAL A 118 -4.75 -2.97 -2.69
C VAL A 118 -4.15 -3.30 -1.34
N ARG A 119 -4.54 -2.56 -0.30
CA ARG A 119 -4.11 -2.84 1.07
C ARG A 119 -5.09 -3.82 1.71
N LEU A 120 -4.64 -5.00 2.15
CA LEU A 120 -5.50 -6.01 2.78
C LEU A 120 -4.80 -6.59 4.01
N ALA A 121 -5.47 -6.52 5.16
CA ALA A 121 -4.93 -6.95 6.46
C ALA A 121 -3.54 -6.36 6.75
N GLY A 122 -3.35 -5.07 6.46
CA GLY A 122 -2.13 -4.32 6.67
C GLY A 122 -1.03 -4.50 5.61
N SER A 123 -1.20 -5.41 4.64
CA SER A 123 -0.21 -5.67 3.59
C SER A 123 -0.68 -5.12 2.25
N TRP A 124 0.21 -4.53 1.46
CA TRP A 124 -0.08 -4.18 0.07
C TRP A 124 0.07 -5.39 -0.83
N ILE A 125 -0.97 -5.65 -1.62
CA ILE A 125 -1.06 -6.78 -2.53
C ILE A 125 -1.19 -6.23 -3.95
N PRO A 126 -0.30 -6.61 -4.89
CA PRO A 126 -0.45 -6.22 -6.27
C PRO A 126 -1.71 -6.85 -6.87
N VAL A 127 -2.43 -6.08 -7.67
CA VAL A 127 -3.59 -6.60 -8.39
C VAL A 127 -3.12 -7.22 -9.70
N ASP A 128 -3.35 -8.53 -9.84
CA ASP A 128 -3.00 -9.26 -11.05
C ASP A 128 -4.02 -9.02 -12.17
N GLY A 129 -3.57 -9.14 -13.42
CA GLY A 129 -4.43 -9.06 -14.60
C GLY A 129 -4.99 -7.66 -14.87
N GLN A 130 -4.21 -6.61 -14.61
CA GLN A 130 -4.65 -5.21 -14.73
C GLN A 130 -5.37 -4.93 -16.06
N GLU A 131 -6.61 -4.47 -15.95
CA GLU A 131 -7.47 -4.07 -17.06
C GLU A 131 -8.34 -2.87 -16.62
N MET A 132 -8.79 -2.06 -17.57
CA MET A 132 -9.70 -0.95 -17.31
C MET A 132 -11.15 -1.46 -17.16
N ASP A 133 -12.00 -0.74 -16.43
CA ASP A 133 -13.43 -1.02 -16.28
C ASP A 133 -13.75 -2.39 -15.67
N CYS A 134 -12.87 -2.88 -14.80
CA CYS A 134 -13.04 -4.12 -14.04
C CYS A 134 -13.24 -3.84 -12.54
N GLY A 135 -13.72 -4.84 -11.81
CA GLY A 135 -13.66 -4.85 -10.34
C GLY A 135 -12.44 -5.61 -9.85
N ILE A 136 -12.15 -5.51 -8.56
CA ILE A 136 -11.06 -6.26 -7.92
C ILE A 136 -11.65 -7.33 -7.00
N VAL A 137 -11.33 -8.59 -7.27
CA VAL A 137 -11.61 -9.70 -6.36
C VAL A 137 -10.38 -9.97 -5.51
N VAL A 138 -10.57 -10.01 -4.19
CA VAL A 138 -9.52 -10.36 -3.23
C VAL A 138 -9.78 -11.73 -2.62
N GLU A 139 -8.72 -12.50 -2.38
CA GLU A 139 -8.76 -13.77 -1.64
C GLU A 139 -7.91 -13.63 -0.37
N PRO A 140 -8.52 -13.30 0.79
CA PRO A 140 -7.79 -13.00 2.01
C PRO A 140 -6.91 -14.16 2.51
N ARG A 141 -7.31 -15.42 2.25
CA ARG A 141 -6.61 -16.60 2.75
C ARG A 141 -5.21 -16.77 2.14
N VAL A 142 -5.05 -16.41 0.88
CA VAL A 142 -3.77 -16.52 0.16
C VAL A 142 -3.14 -15.16 -0.13
N LYS A 143 -3.74 -14.07 0.36
CA LYS A 143 -3.31 -12.68 0.12
C LYS A 143 -3.08 -12.40 -1.37
N SER A 144 -4.10 -12.65 -2.20
CA SER A 144 -4.07 -12.30 -3.63
C SER A 144 -5.21 -11.35 -4.00
N ALA A 145 -4.99 -10.60 -5.07
CA ALA A 145 -5.98 -9.70 -5.67
C ALA A 145 -5.89 -9.81 -7.19
N ARG A 146 -7.03 -9.80 -7.88
CA ARG A 146 -7.08 -9.83 -9.35
C ARG A 146 -8.17 -8.93 -9.90
N CYS A 147 -7.93 -8.34 -11.06
CA CYS A 147 -8.98 -7.71 -11.84
C CYS A 147 -9.92 -8.79 -12.38
N VAL A 148 -11.22 -8.50 -12.36
CA VAL A 148 -12.27 -9.37 -12.89
C VAL A 148 -13.24 -8.50 -13.67
N PRO A 149 -13.53 -8.79 -14.96
CA PRO A 149 -14.58 -8.10 -15.69
C PRO A 149 -15.94 -8.51 -15.16
N VAL A 150 -16.96 -7.65 -15.37
CA VAL A 150 -18.31 -7.87 -14.82
C VAL A 150 -18.87 -9.26 -15.16
N CYS A 151 -18.63 -9.77 -16.37
CA CYS A 151 -19.11 -11.08 -16.82
C CYS A 151 -18.52 -12.28 -16.06
N ASP A 152 -17.38 -12.10 -15.40
CA ASP A 152 -16.67 -13.15 -14.68
C ASP A 152 -16.89 -13.06 -13.16
N VAL A 153 -17.71 -12.11 -12.70
CA VAL A 153 -18.09 -12.00 -11.29
C VAL A 153 -18.95 -13.20 -10.89
N ARG A 154 -18.56 -13.83 -9.78
CA ARG A 154 -19.27 -14.97 -9.19
C ARG A 154 -19.70 -14.64 -7.77
N ILE A 155 -20.85 -15.17 -7.37
CA ILE A 155 -21.32 -15.10 -5.99
C ILE A 155 -20.29 -15.76 -5.06
N CYS A 156 -20.01 -15.12 -3.93
CA CYS A 156 -19.23 -15.76 -2.87
C CYS A 156 -20.16 -16.67 -2.06
N ALA A 157 -19.98 -18.00 -2.20
CA ALA A 157 -20.65 -18.95 -1.32
C ALA A 157 -20.15 -18.74 0.12
N SER A 158 -21.09 -18.66 1.07
CA SER A 158 -20.83 -18.51 2.51
C SER A 158 -20.24 -19.78 3.12
#